data_AF-A0A3B9W0D3-F1
#
_entry.id   AF-A0A3B9W0D3-F1
#
_cell.length_a   1.000
_cell.length_b   1.000
_cell.length_c   1.000
_cell.angle_alpha   90.00
_cell.angle_beta   90.00
_cell.angle_gamma   90.00
#
_symmetry.space_group_name_H-M   'P 1'
#
loop_
_entity.id
_entity.type
_entity.pdbx_description
1 polymer ?
#
loop_
_entity_poly.entity_id
_entity_poly.type
_entity_poly.pdbx_seq_one_letter_code
_entity_poly.pdbx_strand_id
1 'polypeptide(L)' 'MITDQVQSVGIQAGDHIEAWHNGKLFHEGRVTDVVRSLELIWIRDVRTGMRKLLDPDALQIVVTARAAAG' A
#
# COMPACT_ATOMS: atom_id res chain seq x y z
N MET A 1 -17.52 -14.43 -3.20
CA MET A 1 -16.05 -14.47 -3.36
C MET A 1 -15.48 -13.67 -2.21
N ILE A 2 -14.71 -14.29 -1.32
CA ILE A 2 -14.06 -13.61 -0.19
C ILE A 2 -12.77 -13.04 -0.75
N THR A 3 -12.70 -11.74 -0.95
CA THR A 3 -11.43 -11.04 -1.13
C THR A 3 -10.81 -10.93 0.26
N ASP A 4 -9.86 -11.82 0.56
CA ASP A 4 -9.06 -11.77 1.77
C ASP A 4 -8.46 -10.36 1.88
N GLN A 5 -8.90 -9.61 2.89
CA GLN A 5 -8.30 -8.32 3.23
C GLN A 5 -6.92 -8.65 3.80
N VAL A 6 -5.85 -8.23 3.13
CA VAL A 6 -4.51 -8.38 3.69
C VAL A 6 -4.40 -7.42 4.86
N GLN A 7 -4.48 -7.95 6.07
CA GLN A 7 -4.16 -7.22 7.29
C GLN A 7 -2.73 -6.68 7.19
N SER A 8 -2.53 -5.43 7.60
CA SER A 8 -1.27 -4.66 7.54
C SER A 8 -0.10 -5.27 8.34
N VAL A 9 -0.31 -6.41 9.00
CA VAL A 9 0.65 -7.15 9.84
C VAL A 9 1.72 -7.78 8.95
N GLY A 10 2.67 -6.97 8.49
CA GLY A 10 3.80 -7.41 7.66
C GLY A 10 4.33 -6.36 6.70
N ILE A 11 3.61 -5.25 6.49
CA ILE A 11 4.06 -4.18 5.60
C ILE A 11 5.19 -3.40 6.25
N GLN A 12 6.27 -3.18 5.50
CA GLN A 12 7.46 -2.49 5.95
C GLN A 12 7.95 -1.47 4.92
N ALA A 13 8.75 -0.51 5.38
CA ALA A 13 9.42 0.43 4.48
C ALA A 13 10.26 -0.34 3.46
N GLY A 14 10.09 0.00 2.19
CA GLY A 14 10.75 -0.67 1.08
C GLY A 14 9.83 -1.52 0.21
N ASP A 15 8.73 -2.03 0.76
CA ASP A 15 7.77 -2.86 0.04
C ASP A 15 7.08 -2.08 -1.09
N HIS A 16 6.66 -2.77 -2.13
CA HIS A 16 5.75 -2.22 -3.13
C HIS A 16 4.33 -2.68 -2.84
N ILE A 17 3.38 -1.76 -2.88
CA ILE A 17 1.98 -2.06 -2.59
C ILE A 17 1.05 -1.40 -3.61
N GLU A 18 -0.11 -1.99 -3.74
CA GLU A 18 -1.28 -1.41 -4.40
C GLU A 18 -2.38 -1.15 -3.35
N ALA A 19 -3.08 -0.03 -3.53
CA ALA A 19 -4.22 0.34 -2.71
C ALA A 19 -5.47 0.48 -3.58
N TRP A 20 -6.46 -0.34 -3.27
CA TRP A 20 -7.69 -0.47 -4.06
C TRP A 20 -8.87 0.10 -3.29
N HIS A 21 -9.75 0.82 -3.99
CA HIS A 21 -11.00 1.32 -3.44
C HIS A 21 -12.15 0.91 -4.38
N ASN A 22 -13.12 0.16 -3.87
CA ASN A 22 -14.28 -0.32 -4.63
C ASN A 22 -13.90 -0.97 -5.98
N GLY A 23 -12.88 -1.83 -5.97
CA GLY A 23 -12.40 -2.55 -7.16
C GLY A 23 -11.58 -1.71 -8.15
N LYS A 24 -11.29 -0.45 -7.82
CA LYS A 24 -10.44 0.44 -8.64
C LYS A 24 -9.08 0.66 -7.97
N LEU A 25 -8.01 0.48 -8.74
CA LEU A 25 -6.67 0.87 -8.30
C LEU A 25 -6.63 2.38 -8.07
N PHE A 26 -6.45 2.77 -6.81
CA PHE A 26 -6.49 4.16 -6.39
C PHE A 26 -5.06 4.72 -6.25
N HIS A 27 -4.18 3.96 -5.60
CA HIS A 27 -2.75 4.27 -5.46
C HIS A 27 -1.88 3.03 -5.65
N GLU A 28 -0.66 3.23 -6.14
CA GLU A 28 0.39 2.21 -6.20
C GLU A 28 1.71 2.87 -5.85
N GLY A 29 2.56 2.19 -5.07
CA GLY A 29 3.93 2.62 -4.94
C GLY A 29 4.72 1.97 -3.83
N ARG A 30 5.90 2.53 -3.59
CA ARG A 30 6.84 2.04 -2.57
C ARG A 30 6.50 2.61 -1.20
N VAL A 31 6.41 1.75 -0.20
CA VAL A 31 6.28 2.15 1.20
C VAL A 31 7.54 2.88 1.63
N THR A 32 7.34 4.10 2.13
CA THR A 32 8.41 4.97 2.66
C THR A 32 8.47 4.91 4.17
N ASP A 33 7.33 4.67 4.84
CA ASP A 33 7.23 4.57 6.30
C ASP A 33 5.89 3.92 6.71
N VAL A 34 5.82 3.42 7.94
CA VAL A 34 4.60 2.86 8.55
C VAL A 34 4.39 3.46 9.94
N VAL A 35 3.27 4.16 10.14
CA VAL A 35 2.89 4.76 11.42
C VAL A 35 2.14 3.71 12.25
N ARG A 36 2.88 2.82 12.90
CA ARG A 36 2.31 1.65 13.61
C ARG A 36 1.26 2.00 14.66
N SER A 37 1.41 3.13 15.37
CA SER A 37 0.43 3.56 16.39
C SER A 37 -0.93 3.94 15.83
N LEU A 38 -1.03 4.19 14.52
CA LEU A 38 -2.26 4.56 13.81
C LEU A 38 -2.58 3.58 12.67
N GLU A 39 -1.78 2.53 12.49
CA GLU A 39 -1.88 1.56 11.40
C GLU A 39 -1.88 2.18 9.98
N LEU A 40 -1.29 3.38 9.83
CA LEU A 40 -1.24 4.08 8.55
C LEU A 40 0.06 3.81 7.78
N ILE A 41 -0.02 3.89 6.45
CA ILE A 41 1.10 3.59 5.55
C ILE A 41 1.42 4.81 4.70
N TRP A 42 2.68 5.25 4.74
CA TRP A 42 3.16 6.28 3.82
C TRP A 42 3.79 5.65 2.59
N ILE A 43 3.30 5.99 1.40
CA ILE A 43 3.94 5.59 0.13
C ILE A 43 4.50 6.78 -0.64
N ARG A 44 5.42 6.50 -1.56
CA ARG A 44 5.68 7.36 -2.72
C ARG A 44 4.93 6.76 -3.91
N ASP A 45 3.90 7.45 -4.35
CA ASP A 45 3.01 7.03 -5.43
C ASP A 45 3.76 7.07 -6.78
N VAL A 46 3.73 5.98 -7.55
CA VAL A 46 4.51 5.86 -8.79
C VAL A 46 3.91 6.65 -9.96
N ARG A 47 2.60 6.92 -9.92
CA ARG A 47 1.92 7.70 -10.98
C ARG A 47 2.21 9.19 -10.85
N THR A 48 2.28 9.69 -9.63
CA THR A 48 2.35 11.13 -9.33
C THR A 48 3.69 11.55 -8.76
N GLY A 49 4.51 10.62 -8.27
CA GLY A 49 5.74 10.89 -7.53
C GLY A 49 5.53 11.47 -6.12
N MET A 50 4.28 11.75 -5.75
CA MET A 50 3.92 12.39 -4.48
C MET A 50 3.92 11.39 -3.32
N ARG A 51 4.16 11.91 -2.12
CA ARG A 51 3.97 11.13 -0.89
C ARG A 51 2.49 11.09 -0.53
N LYS A 52 1.95 9.90 -0.26
CA LYS A 52 0.54 9.68 0.09
C LYS A 52 0.43 8.88 1.39
N LEU A 53 -0.56 9.24 2.22
CA LEU A 53 -0.92 8.51 3.43
C LEU A 53 -2.10 7.60 3.09
N LEU A 54 -1.95 6.31 3.35
CA LEU A 54 -2.98 5.31 3.12
C LEU A 54 -3.49 4.79 4.45
N ASP A 55 -4.80 4.60 4.48
CA ASP A 55 -5.54 4.02 5.59
C ASP A 55 -6.05 2.63 5.17
N PRO A 56 -5.48 1.54 5.73
CA PRO A 56 -5.94 0.19 5.46
C PRO A 56 -7.40 -0.09 5.86
N ASP A 57 -8.02 0.70 6.73
CA ASP A 57 -9.43 0.54 7.06
C ASP A 57 -10.35 1.02 5.93
N ALA A 58 -9.84 1.92 5.07
CA ALA A 58 -10.59 2.47 3.94
C ALA A 58 -10.21 1.86 2.58
N LEU A 59 -9.10 1.14 2.52
CA LEU A 59 -8.47 0.67 1.29
C LEU A 59 -8.07 -0.80 1.42
N GLN A 60 -8.37 -1.59 0.39
CA GLN A 60 -7.80 -2.92 0.29
C GLN A 60 -6.33 -2.77 -0.14
N ILE A 61 -5.42 -3.12 0.77
CA ILE A 61 -3.98 -3.07 0.50
C ILE A 61 -3.50 -4.44 0.02
N VAL A 62 -2.70 -4.46 -1.04
CA VAL A 62 -2.08 -5.67 -1.58
C VAL A 62 -0.58 -5.44 -1.67
N VAL A 63 0.21 -6.26 -0.99
CA VAL A 63 1.67 -6.26 -1.17
C VAL A 63 1.98 -6.94 -2.50
N THR A 64 2.62 -6.20 -3.40
CA THR A 64 3.03 -6.72 -4.69
C THR A 64 4.50 -7.07 -4.62
N ALA A 65 4.85 -8.27 -5.08
CA ALA A 65 6.22 -8.60 -5.40
C ALA A 65 6.60 -7.83 -6.67
N ARG A 66 6.79 -6.51 -6.57
CA ARG A 66 7.34 -5.79 -7.71
C ARG A 66 8.82 -6.15 -7.79
N ALA A 67 9.13 -6.98 -8.79
CA ALA A 67 10.47 -7.44 -9.12
C ALA A 67 11.46 -6.28 -9.08
N ALA A 68 12.63 -6.53 -8.50
CA ALA A 68 13.79 -5.70 -8.69
C ALA A 68 13.93 -5.41 -10.19
N ALA A 69 13.63 -4.18 -10.60
CA ALA A 69 14.10 -3.69 -11.88
C ALA A 69 15.62 -3.67 -11.75
N GLY A 70 16.29 -4.51 -12.55
CA GLY A 70 17.74 -4.60 -12.63
C GLY A 70 18.40 -3.34 -13.17
#